data_AF-A0A496W7J4-F1
#
_entry.id   AF-A0A496W7J4-F1
#
_cell.length_a   1.000
_cell.length_b   1.000
_cell.length_c   1.000
_cell.angle_alpha   90.00
_cell.angle_beta   90.00
_cell.angle_gamma   90.00
#
_symmetry.space_group_name_H-M   'P 1'
#
loop_
_entity.id
_entity.type
_entity.pdbx_description
1 polymer ?
#
loop_
_entity_poly.entity_id
_entity_poly.type
_entity_poly.pdbx_seq_one_letter_code
_entity_poly.pdbx_strand_id
1 'polypeptide(L)'
;MTTIRLTTYQQLQPFIENGQVIGWHWCRHEIENYLLEPLIVQSAFPNIDGAHYQIQLRTAAYHIRFYEAARWIIGIAKRSLPPHYDLQTRSSEFN
;
A
#
# COMPACT_ATOMS: atom_id res chain seq x y z
N MET A 1 -13.33 -13.18 -19.69
CA MET A 1 -13.90 -12.44 -18.54
C MET A 1 -12.94 -12.58 -17.38
N THR A 2 -12.06 -11.59 -17.20
CA THR A 2 -10.99 -11.63 -16.19
C THR A 2 -11.55 -11.08 -14.89
N THR A 3 -11.88 -11.96 -13.95
CA THR A 3 -12.28 -11.59 -12.60
C THR A 3 -11.08 -10.95 -11.91
N ILE A 4 -11.10 -9.63 -11.80
CA ILE A 4 -10.19 -8.88 -10.93
C ILE A 4 -10.52 -9.34 -9.51
N ARG A 5 -9.64 -10.15 -8.91
CA ARG A 5 -9.71 -10.45 -7.48
C ARG A 5 -9.45 -9.13 -6.75
N LEU A 6 -10.53 -8.47 -6.32
CA LEU A 6 -10.45 -7.44 -5.29
C LEU A 6 -9.80 -8.12 -4.09
N THR A 7 -8.57 -7.71 -3.81
CA THR A 7 -7.78 -8.18 -2.68
C THR A 7 -8.67 -8.07 -1.44
N THR A 8 -8.90 -9.20 -0.79
CA THR A 8 -9.54 -9.34 0.51
C THR A 8 -9.12 -8.19 1.42
N TYR A 9 -10.07 -7.34 1.83
CA TYR A 9 -9.91 -6.55 3.05
C TYR A 9 -9.62 -7.55 4.16
N GLN A 10 -8.37 -7.64 4.61
CA GLN A 10 -8.07 -8.36 5.84
C GLN A 10 -8.95 -7.72 6.93
N GLN A 11 -9.72 -8.55 7.64
CA GLN A 11 -10.54 -8.08 8.73
C GLN A 11 -9.63 -7.41 9.76
N LEU A 12 -9.78 -6.09 9.93
CA LEU A 12 -9.09 -5.30 10.95
C LEU A 12 -9.31 -5.99 12.31
N GLN A 13 -8.24 -6.53 12.90
CA GLN A 13 -8.33 -7.16 14.22
C GLN A 13 -8.33 -6.04 15.27
N PRO A 14 -9.40 -5.89 16.09
CA PRO A 14 -9.42 -4.90 17.15
C PRO A 14 -8.45 -5.32 18.27
N PHE A 15 -7.76 -4.35 18.84
CA PHE A 15 -7.04 -4.52 20.08
C PHE A 15 -8.04 -4.36 21.24
N ILE A 16 -8.16 -5.41 22.06
CA ILE A 16 -9.14 -5.47 23.16
C ILE A 16 -8.39 -5.54 24.48
N GLU A 17 -8.70 -4.61 25.38
CA GLU A 17 -8.21 -4.60 26.76
C GLU A 17 -9.41 -4.50 27.70
N ASN A 18 -9.49 -5.38 28.71
CA ASN A 18 -10.61 -5.45 29.67
C ASN A 18 -12.01 -5.56 29.02
N GLY A 19 -12.11 -6.20 27.86
CA GLY A 19 -13.38 -6.33 27.11
C GLY A 19 -13.78 -5.07 26.33
N GLN A 20 -12.95 -4.02 26.33
CA GLN A 20 -13.16 -2.80 25.58
C GLN A 20 -12.22 -2.75 24.37
N VAL A 21 -12.76 -2.37 23.21
CA VAL A 21 -11.94 -2.08 22.02
C VAL A 21 -11.20 -0.78 22.26
N ILE A 22 -9.87 -0.86 22.33
CA ILE A 22 -9.00 0.29 22.56
C ILE A 22 -8.21 0.71 21.31
N GLY A 23 -8.30 -0.07 20.23
CA GLY A 23 -7.74 0.30 18.93
C GLY A 23 -7.92 -0.78 17.88
N TRP A 24 -7.28 -0.60 16.73
CA TRP A 24 -7.24 -1.57 15.64
C TRP A 24 -5.80 -1.82 15.23
N HIS A 25 -5.48 -3.07 14.92
CA HIS A 25 -4.17 -3.40 14.35
C HIS A 25 -4.20 -3.11 12.85
N TRP A 26 -3.38 -2.14 12.41
CA TRP A 26 -3.20 -1.83 11.00
C TRP A 26 -1.81 -2.26 10.56
N CYS A 27 -1.73 -3.03 9.48
CA CYS A 27 -0.47 -3.21 8.79
C CYS A 27 -0.06 -1.92 8.07
N ARG A 28 1.22 -1.80 7.72
CA ARG A 28 1.76 -0.60 7.06
C ARG A 28 0.96 -0.18 5.83
N HIS A 29 0.56 -1.13 4.97
CA HIS A 29 -0.21 -0.83 3.76
C HIS A 29 -1.62 -0.31 4.07
N GLU A 30 -2.25 -0.75 5.16
CA GLU A 30 -3.56 -0.25 5.59
C GLU A 30 -3.48 1.19 6.07
N ILE A 31 -2.44 1.54 6.84
CA ILE A 31 -2.17 2.93 7.25
C ILE A 31 -1.94 3.80 6.01
N GLU A 32 -1.08 3.35 5.08
CA GLU A 32 -0.77 4.09 3.86
C GLU A 32 -2.04 4.34 3.01
N ASN A 33 -2.91 3.34 2.84
CA ASN A 33 -4.17 3.51 2.12
C ASN A 33 -5.16 4.43 2.87
N TYR A 34 -5.27 4.30 4.19
CA TYR A 34 -6.13 5.16 5.02
C TYR A 34 -5.74 6.64 4.89
N LEU A 35 -4.43 6.94 4.93
CA LEU A 35 -3.91 8.29 4.81
C LEU A 35 -4.11 8.90 3.41
N LEU A 36 -4.41 8.08 2.40
CA LEU A 36 -4.66 8.49 1.03
C LEU A 36 -6.15 8.55 0.67
N GLU A 37 -7.05 8.19 1.60
CA GLU A 37 -8.48 8.20 1.34
C GLU A 37 -9.00 9.65 1.20
N PRO A 38 -9.60 10.03 0.05
CA PRO A 38 -10.02 11.40 -0.20
C PRO A 38 -10.91 12.01 0.89
N LEU A 39 -11.82 11.25 1.50
CA LEU A 39 -12.67 11.77 2.58
C LEU A 39 -11.88 12.14 3.83
N ILE A 40 -10.90 11.31 4.20
CA ILE A 40 -10.05 11.55 5.36
C ILE A 40 -9.14 12.75 5.10
N VAL A 41 -8.55 12.82 3.91
CA VAL A 41 -7.71 13.96 3.50
C VAL A 41 -8.52 15.25 3.49
N GLN A 42 -9.75 15.24 2.97
CA GLN A 42 -10.63 16.41 2.97
C GLN A 42 -11.03 16.84 4.38
N SER A 43 -11.26 15.88 5.30
CA SER A 43 -11.55 16.20 6.70
C SER A 43 -10.37 16.88 7.41
N ALA A 44 -9.14 16.46 7.09
CA ALA A 44 -7.91 17.02 7.65
C ALA A 44 -7.51 18.35 6.98
N PHE A 45 -7.81 18.51 5.69
CA PHE A 45 -7.49 19.66 4.87
C PHE A 45 -8.75 20.20 4.16
N PRO A 46 -9.57 21.01 4.84
CA PRO A 46 -10.89 21.43 4.34
C PRO A 46 -10.86 22.21 3.03
N ASN A 47 -9.72 22.82 2.70
CA ASN A 47 -9.53 23.63 1.50
C ASN A 47 -9.17 22.79 0.26
N ILE A 48 -8.96 21.48 0.41
CA ILE A 48 -8.70 20.59 -0.71
C ILE A 48 -10.03 20.13 -1.32
N ASP A 49 -10.19 20.36 -2.61
CA ASP A 49 -11.28 19.77 -3.37
C ASP A 49 -11.06 18.25 -3.50
N GLY A 50 -12.00 17.47 -2.95
CA GLY A 50 -11.93 16.02 -2.95
C GLY A 50 -11.97 15.42 -4.35
N ALA A 51 -12.70 16.03 -5.30
CA ALA A 51 -12.76 15.56 -6.67
C ALA A 51 -11.41 15.74 -7.39
N HIS A 52 -10.82 16.93 -7.26
CA HIS A 52 -9.48 17.20 -7.75
C HIS A 52 -8.43 16.27 -7.11
N TYR A 53 -8.48 16.07 -5.79
CA TYR A 53 -7.57 15.18 -5.09
C TYR A 53 -7.65 13.74 -5.61
N GLN A 54 -8.86 13.22 -5.82
CA GLN A 54 -9.05 11.87 -6.37
C GLN A 54 -8.43 11.71 -7.77
N ILE A 55 -8.53 12.74 -8.62
CA ILE A 55 -7.89 12.74 -9.94
C ILE A 55 -6.37 12.70 -9.81
N GLN A 56 -5.79 13.49 -8.90
CA GLN A 56 -4.35 13.51 -8.66
C GLN A 56 -3.86 12.17 -8.10
N LEU A 57 -4.60 11.57 -7.17
CA LEU A 57 -4.28 10.26 -6.62
C LEU A 57 -4.24 9.17 -7.70
N ARG A 58 -5.24 9.15 -8.59
CA ARG A 58 -5.26 8.23 -9.74
C ARG A 58 -4.10 8.46 -10.70
N THR A 59 -3.78 9.72 -10.97
CA THR A 59 -2.65 10.10 -11.84
C THR A 59 -1.33 9.62 -11.24
N ALA A 60 -1.10 9.85 -9.95
CA ALA A 60 0.08 9.37 -9.25
C ALA A 60 0.17 7.84 -9.29
N ALA A 61 -0.92 7.14 -8.97
CA ALA A 61 -0.99 5.68 -9.04
C ALA A 61 -0.65 5.16 -10.44
N TYR A 62 -1.15 5.82 -11.50
CA TYR A 62 -0.80 5.51 -12.87
C TYR A 62 0.72 5.62 -13.08
N HIS A 63 1.37 6.71 -12.67
CA HIS A 63 2.80 6.90 -12.89
C HIS A 63 3.68 5.87 -12.16
N ILE A 64 3.31 5.47 -10.94
CA ILE A 64 4.13 4.55 -10.13
C ILE A 64 3.83 3.06 -10.36
N ARG A 65 2.77 2.72 -11.12
CA ARG A 65 2.29 1.32 -11.24
C ARG A 65 3.36 0.31 -11.65
N PHE A 66 4.29 0.70 -12.52
CA PHE A 66 5.35 -0.20 -13.00
C PHE A 66 6.43 -0.41 -11.95
N TYR A 67 6.76 0.64 -11.18
CA TYR A 67 7.66 0.53 -10.05
C TYR A 67 7.08 -0.41 -8.98
N GLU A 68 5.81 -0.23 -8.63
CA GLU A 68 5.12 -1.09 -7.67
C GLU A 68 5.06 -2.55 -8.14
N ALA A 69 4.71 -2.79 -9.41
CA ALA A 69 4.71 -4.13 -9.98
C ALA A 69 6.11 -4.78 -9.93
N ALA A 70 7.16 -4.04 -10.31
CA ALA A 70 8.53 -4.53 -10.25
C ALA A 70 8.96 -4.85 -8.81
N ARG A 71 8.68 -3.96 -7.86
CA ARG A 71 8.96 -4.15 -6.43
C ARG A 71 8.28 -5.42 -5.89
N TRP A 72 7.01 -5.63 -6.25
CA TRP A 72 6.26 -6.82 -5.87
C TRP A 72 6.86 -8.10 -6.43
N ILE A 73 7.16 -8.13 -7.73
CA ILE A 73 7.76 -9.28 -8.40
C ILE A 73 9.11 -9.63 -7.78
N ILE A 74 9.98 -8.63 -7.57
CA ILE A 74 11.27 -8.82 -6.91
C ILE A 74 11.09 -9.36 -5.49
N GLY A 75 10.14 -8.80 -4.73
CA GLY A 75 9.83 -9.28 -3.38
C GLY A 75 9.36 -10.73 -3.34
N ILE A 76 8.54 -11.16 -4.31
CA ILE A 76 8.13 -12.56 -4.47
C ILE A 76 9.35 -13.42 -4.81
N ALA A 77 10.14 -13.02 -5.80
CA ALA A 77 11.34 -13.77 -6.22
C ALA A 77 12.32 -13.96 -5.06
N LYS A 78 12.59 -12.91 -4.27
CA LYS A 78 13.47 -12.99 -3.09
C LYS A 78 12.99 -14.00 -2.04
N ARG A 79 11.68 -14.16 -1.85
CA ARG A 79 11.14 -15.15 -0.90
C ARG A 79 11.31 -16.60 -1.36
N SER A 80 11.48 -16.81 -2.66
CA SER A 80 11.72 -18.14 -3.25
C SER A 80 13.21 -18.53 -3.26
N LEU A 81 14.10 -17.61 -2.88
CA LEU A 81 15.55 -17.85 -2.88
C LEU A 81 16.03 -18.49 -1.58
N PRO A 82 17.15 -19.24 -1.61
CA PRO A 82 17.76 -19.79 -0.42
C PRO A 82 18.14 -18.69 0.60
N PRO A 83 18.21 -19.03 1.91
CA PRO A 83 18.75 -18.13 2.92
C PRO A 83 20.13 -17.61 2.51
N HIS A 84 20.37 -16.31 2.68
CA HIS A 84 21.63 -15.60 2.33
C HIS A 84 21.92 -15.40 0.84
N TYR A 85 20.98 -15.70 -0.07
CA TYR A 85 21.14 -15.33 -1.47
C TYR A 85 20.88 -13.83 -1.68
N ASP A 86 21.89 -13.09 -2.14
CA ASP A 86 21.75 -11.68 -2.47
C ASP A 86 21.33 -11.49 -3.93
N LEU A 87 20.14 -10.94 -4.13
CA LEU A 87 19.63 -10.65 -5.47
C LEU A 87 20.27 -9.35 -5.95
N GLN A 88 21.10 -9.43 -6.99
CA GLN A 88 21.74 -8.27 -7.62
C GLN A 88 20.69 -7.39 -8.32
N THR A 89 20.06 -6.49 -7.56
CA THR A 89 19.04 -5.56 -8.08
C THR A 89 19.61 -4.18 -8.43
N ARG A 90 20.88 -3.93 -8.15
CA ARG A 90 21.55 -2.65 -8.43
C ARG A 90 22.27 -2.76 -9.78
N SER A 91 22.17 -1.73 -10.61
CA SER A 91 22.95 -1.67 -11.86
C SER A 91 24.45 -1.63 -11.54
N SER A 92 25.22 -2.45 -12.26
CA SER A 92 26.69 -2.54 -12.14
C SER A 92 27.42 -1.28 -12.61
N GLU A 93 26.73 -0.35 -13.26
CA GLU A 93 27.29 0.89 -13.81
C GLU A 93 27.47 2.01 -12.76
N PHE A 94 27.01 1.80 -11.53
CA PHE A 94 27.11 2.77 -10.42
C PHE A 94 28.03 2.28 -9.27
N ASN A 95 29.07 1.51 -9.61
CA ASN A 95 30.13 1.07 -8.69
C ASN A 95 31.45 1.76 -8.99
#